data_AF-A0A8B2YZW4-F1
#
_entry.id   AF-A0A8B2YZW4-F1
#
_cell.length_a   1.000
_cell.length_b   1.000
_cell.length_c   1.000
_cell.angle_alpha   90.00
_cell.angle_beta   90.00
_cell.angle_gamma   90.00
#
_symmetry.space_group_name_H-M   'P 1'
#
loop_
_entity.id
_entity.type
_entity.pdbx_description
1 polymer ?
#
loop_
_entity_poly.entity_id
_entity_poly.type
_entity_poly.pdbx_seq_one_letter_code
_entity_poly.pdbx_strand_id
1 'polypeptide(L)'
;MELTCKNGKSYIYDYVDVQKLFDDYYVTGRLEHDRYGRPTNRKIVQLGYSIGVNASDNSEAMAIKIHHSKNRTHIVLRRGE
;
A
#
# COMPACT_ATOMS: atom_id res chain seq x y z
N MET A 1 -15.96 -8.79 -11.40
CA MET A 1 -16.30 -8.00 -10.20
C MET A 1 -15.31 -8.43 -9.14
N GLU A 2 -14.56 -7.49 -8.58
CA GLU A 2 -13.54 -7.81 -7.57
C GLU A 2 -14.21 -8.24 -6.26
N LEU A 3 -13.78 -9.36 -5.70
CA LEU A 3 -14.38 -9.96 -4.49
C LEU A 3 -14.26 -9.05 -3.27
N THR A 4 -13.17 -8.30 -3.18
CA THR A 4 -12.89 -7.41 -2.04
C THR A 4 -13.45 -6.00 -2.20
N CYS A 5 -14.02 -5.68 -3.37
CA CYS A 5 -14.58 -4.36 -3.64
C CYS A 5 -15.81 -4.08 -2.76
N LYS A 6 -15.72 -2.99 -1.99
CA LYS A 6 -16.81 -2.46 -1.17
C LYS A 6 -16.93 -0.97 -1.43
N ASN A 7 -18.15 -0.47 -1.52
CA ASN A 7 -18.39 0.94 -1.84
C ASN A 7 -17.65 1.86 -0.85
N GLY A 8 -16.91 2.83 -1.38
CA GLY A 8 -16.10 3.78 -0.60
C GLY A 8 -14.87 3.18 0.12
N LYS A 9 -14.44 1.96 -0.22
CA LYS A 9 -13.26 1.32 0.38
C LYS A 9 -12.22 0.96 -0.67
N SER A 10 -10.95 1.10 -0.29
CA SER A 10 -9.84 0.63 -1.11
C SER A 10 -9.91 -0.88 -1.23
N TYR A 11 -9.57 -1.40 -2.40
CA TYR A 11 -9.55 -2.83 -2.66
C TYR A 11 -8.36 -3.19 -3.53
N ILE A 12 -7.87 -4.41 -3.35
CA ILE A 12 -6.79 -5.00 -4.14
C ILE A 12 -7.45 -5.85 -5.22
N TYR A 13 -6.89 -5.86 -6.42
CA TYR A 13 -7.40 -6.72 -7.49
C TYR A 13 -7.23 -8.19 -7.13
N ASP A 14 -8.21 -9.02 -7.49
CA ASP A 14 -8.28 -10.44 -7.12
C ASP A 14 -7.11 -11.26 -7.69
N TYR A 15 -6.47 -10.78 -8.77
CA TYR A 15 -5.29 -11.41 -9.35
C TYR A 15 -3.98 -11.14 -8.59
N VAL A 16 -3.98 -10.19 -7.64
CA VAL A 16 -2.79 -9.83 -6.87
C VAL A 16 -2.66 -10.74 -5.67
N ASP A 17 -1.56 -11.49 -5.62
CA ASP A 17 -1.17 -12.22 -4.42
C ASP A 17 -0.65 -11.24 -3.35
N VAL A 18 -1.53 -10.90 -2.40
CA VAL A 18 -1.24 -9.93 -1.34
C VAL A 18 -0.15 -10.42 -0.39
N GLN A 19 -0.08 -11.73 -0.12
CA GLN A 19 0.92 -12.28 0.79
C GLN A 19 2.29 -12.21 0.12
N LYS A 20 2.39 -12.62 -1.13
CA LYS A 20 3.61 -12.47 -1.93
C LYS A 20 4.04 -11.02 -2.05
N LEU A 21 3.11 -10.10 -2.34
CA LEU A 21 3.39 -8.67 -2.41
C LEU A 21 3.95 -8.14 -1.07
N PHE A 22 3.42 -8.60 0.05
CA PHE A 22 3.93 -8.23 1.36
C PHE A 22 5.34 -8.78 1.60
N ASP A 23 5.57 -10.05 1.32
CA ASP A 23 6.84 -10.72 1.57
C ASP A 23 7.97 -10.15 0.69
N ASP A 24 7.69 -9.93 -0.60
CA ASP A 24 8.65 -9.41 -1.57
C ASP A 24 9.12 -7.98 -1.17
N TYR A 25 8.27 -7.21 -0.49
CA TYR A 25 8.55 -5.81 -0.16
C TYR A 25 8.70 -5.51 1.35
N TYR A 26 8.58 -6.50 2.25
CA TYR A 26 8.45 -6.31 3.71
C TYR A 26 9.46 -5.35 4.33
N VAL A 27 10.73 -5.42 3.91
CA VAL A 27 11.84 -4.60 4.42
C VAL A 27 12.32 -3.55 3.43
N THR A 28 11.64 -3.38 2.30
CA THR A 28 12.05 -2.51 1.19
C THR A 28 11.27 -1.19 1.15
N GLY A 29 11.68 -0.27 0.27
CA GLY A 29 11.01 1.01 0.05
C GLY A 29 11.68 2.19 0.73
N ARG A 30 11.18 3.38 0.39
CA ARG A 30 11.64 4.66 0.92
C ARG A 30 11.02 4.90 2.28
N LEU A 31 11.85 5.27 3.26
CA LEU A 31 11.38 5.66 4.59
C LEU A 31 10.53 6.94 4.51
N GLU A 32 9.29 6.85 4.97
CA GLU A 32 8.42 8.03 5.10
C GLU A 32 8.90 8.87 6.29
N HIS A 33 8.98 10.17 6.08
CA HIS A 33 9.27 11.14 7.14
C HIS A 33 8.00 11.91 7.48
N ASP A 34 7.86 12.30 8.74
CA ASP A 34 6.75 13.16 9.16
C ASP A 34 6.94 14.61 8.67
N ARG A 35 5.99 15.49 9.00
CA ARG A 35 6.03 16.91 8.62
C ARG A 35 7.23 17.68 9.17
N TYR A 36 7.97 17.10 10.12
CA TYR A 36 9.17 17.67 10.72
C TYR A 36 10.45 16.99 10.22
N GLY A 37 10.36 16.11 9.22
CA GLY A 37 11.50 15.39 8.67
C GLY A 37 12.00 14.25 9.58
N ARG A 38 11.21 13.80 10.56
CA ARG A 38 11.59 12.67 11.42
C ARG A 38 11.20 11.35 10.77
N PRO A 39 12.05 10.31 10.85
CA PRO A 39 11.73 9.00 10.30
C PRO A 39 10.50 8.43 10.98
N THR A 40 9.63 7.81 10.19
CA THR A 40 8.46 7.08 10.69
C THR A 40 8.67 5.58 10.61
N ASN A 41 7.72 4.81 11.11
CA ASN A 41 7.64 3.35 10.97
C ASN A 41 6.98 2.91 9.64
N ARG A 42 6.90 3.81 8.65
CA ARG A 42 6.21 3.60 7.39
C ARG A 42 7.21 3.63 6.24
N LYS A 43 7.09 2.67 5.33
CA LYS A 43 7.86 2.63 4.08
C LYS A 43 6.93 2.76 2.89
N ILE A 44 7.37 3.48 1.87
CA ILE A 44 6.63 3.65 0.61
C ILE A 44 7.38 2.88 -0.47
N VAL A 45 6.67 2.03 -1.20
CA VAL A 45 7.17 1.26 -2.33
C VAL A 45 6.37 1.66 -3.55
N GLN A 46 7.08 2.14 -4.57
CA GLN A 46 6.50 2.40 -5.89
C GLN A 46 6.44 1.09 -6.66
N LEU A 47 5.27 0.79 -7.21
CA LEU A 47 5.03 -0.39 -8.03
C LEU A 47 4.92 0.07 -9.48
N GLY A 48 5.64 -0.58 -10.38
CA GLY A 48 5.58 -0.27 -11.81
C GLY A 48 4.29 -0.70 -12.50
N TYR A 49 3.29 -1.14 -11.72
CA TYR A 49 2.03 -1.69 -12.18
C TYR A 49 0.92 -1.42 -11.15
N SER A 50 -0.32 -1.44 -11.63
CA SER A 50 -1.52 -1.24 -10.83
C SER A 50 -1.83 -2.49 -10.00
N ILE A 51 -2.16 -2.32 -8.73
CA ILE A 51 -2.49 -3.43 -7.81
C ILE A 51 -3.89 -3.32 -7.19
N GLY A 52 -4.60 -2.22 -7.44
CA GLY A 52 -5.93 -2.02 -6.88
C GLY A 52 -6.39 -0.58 -7.02
N VAL A 53 -7.39 -0.22 -6.20
CA VAL A 53 -7.93 1.14 -6.16
C VAL A 53 -7.80 1.72 -4.77
N ASN A 54 -7.32 2.95 -4.71
CA ASN A 54 -7.30 3.75 -3.50
C ASN A 54 -8.62 4.53 -3.36
N ALA A 55 -9.39 4.26 -2.30
CA ALA A 55 -10.67 4.93 -2.10
C ALA A 55 -10.59 6.40 -1.68
N SER A 56 -9.42 6.91 -1.29
CA SER A 56 -9.32 8.33 -0.92
C SER A 56 -9.58 9.27 -2.11
N ASP A 57 -9.21 8.83 -3.31
CA ASP A 57 -9.33 9.60 -4.56
C ASP A 57 -9.83 8.78 -5.76
N ASN A 58 -10.22 7.52 -5.53
CA ASN A 58 -10.61 6.54 -6.55
C ASN A 58 -9.57 6.34 -7.66
N SER A 59 -8.30 6.65 -7.38
CA SER A 59 -7.21 6.42 -8.32
C SER A 59 -6.70 4.99 -8.26
N GLU A 60 -6.08 4.55 -9.35
CA GLU A 60 -5.32 3.31 -9.35
C GLU A 60 -4.16 3.37 -8.37
N ALA A 61 -4.07 2.34 -7.54
CA ALA A 61 -2.99 2.16 -6.60
C ALA A 61 -1.79 1.53 -7.32
N MET A 62 -0.80 2.37 -7.62
CA MET A 62 0.50 1.96 -8.16
C MET A 62 1.61 2.06 -7.10
N ALA A 63 1.23 2.21 -5.83
CA ALA A 63 2.16 2.20 -4.72
C ALA A 63 1.54 1.56 -3.49
N ILE A 64 2.41 1.03 -2.63
CA ILE A 64 2.04 0.56 -1.31
C ILE A 64 2.79 1.33 -0.24
N LYS A 65 2.10 1.54 0.87
CA LYS A 65 2.69 1.94 2.13
C LYS A 65 2.68 0.75 3.07
N ILE A 66 3.85 0.32 3.52
CA ILE A 66 3.99 -0.72 4.55
C ILE A 66 4.11 -0.02 5.90
N HIS A 67 3.15 -0.29 6.78
CA HIS A 67 3.10 0.30 8.12
C HIS A 67 3.50 -0.75 9.15
N HIS A 68 4.69 -0.59 9.76
CA HIS A 68 5.19 -1.46 10.82
C HIS A 68 4.71 -0.96 12.19
N SER A 69 3.58 -1.45 12.67
CA SER A 69 3.14 -1.16 14.04
C SER A 69 3.61 -2.25 15.01
N LYS A 70 3.59 -1.96 16.32
CA LYS A 70 4.03 -2.90 17.37
C LYS A 70 3.36 -4.27 17.28
N ASN A 71 2.08 -4.32 16.91
CA ASN A 71 1.26 -5.53 16.95
C ASN A 71 0.96 -6.10 15.56
N ARG A 72 1.16 -5.31 14.49
CA ARG A 72 0.81 -5.71 13.12
C ARG A 72 1.58 -4.90 12.09
N THR A 73 2.08 -5.58 11.07
CA THR A 73 2.49 -4.92 9.82
C THR A 73 1.39 -5.11 8.78
N HIS A 74 1.04 -4.06 8.05
CA HIS A 74 0.03 -4.14 6.99
C HIS A 74 0.34 -3.17 5.85
N ILE A 75 -0.24 -3.48 4.68
CA ILE A 75 -0.17 -2.66 3.48
C ILE A 75 -1.35 -1.69 3.44
N VAL A 76 -1.08 -0.47 3.01
CA VAL A 76 -2.07 0.54 2.64
C VAL A 76 -1.84 0.91 1.18
N LEU A 77 -2.91 0.88 0.39
CA LEU A 77 -2.87 1.30 -1.02
C LEU A 77 -2.67 2.81 -1.14
N ARG A 78 -1.84 3.21 -2.09
CA ARG A 78 -1.56 4.62 -2.38
C ARG A 78 -1.50 4.83 -3.89
N ARG A 79 -1.86 6.04 -4.31
CA ARG A 79 -1.52 6.52 -5.65
C ARG A 79 0.02 6.51 -5.82
N GLY A 80 0.49 6.11 -7.00
CA GLY A 80 1.89 6.25 -7.39
C GLY A 80 2.34 7.72 -7.38
N GLU A 81 3.64 7.95 -7.22
CA GLU A 81 4.24 9.30 -7.32
C GLU A 81 4.36 9.78 -8.77
#